data_AF-A0A2V6HZ93-F1
#
_entry.id   AF-A0A2V6HZ93-F1
#
_cell.length_a   1.000
_cell.length_b   1.000
_cell.length_c   1.000
_cell.angle_alpha   90.00
_cell.angle_beta   90.00
_cell.angle_gamma   90.00
#
_symmetry.space_group_name_H-M   'P 1'
#
loop_
_entity.id
_entity.type
_entity.pdbx_description
1 polymer ?
#
loop_
_entity_poly.entity_id
_entity_poly.type
_entity_poly.pdbx_seq_one_letter_code
_entity_poly.pdbx_strand_id
1 'polypeptide(L)'
;MIYMDEGLDTGDILLQRKIEILPTETGATLHDQLAQIAPEALLESLRVLAAGNAPRIPQDKSLANYAPKLKREAGRLNWNESAEAIERKIRAYNPWPGAFTELGGGNLKIFTASIVDLRGKPGEILRKNRELVVATSDRALSLTDVQLEGKRRMSAAEFLRGRAL
;
A
#
# COMPACT_ATOMS: atom_id res chain seq x y z
N MET A 1 -9.96 15.93 11.69
CA MET A 1 -10.33 17.33 11.42
C MET A 1 -9.33 18.23 12.13
N ILE A 2 -8.79 19.19 11.38
CA ILE A 2 -7.76 20.12 11.84
C ILE A 2 -8.20 21.55 11.55
N TYR A 3 -7.68 22.51 12.31
CA TYR A 3 -7.70 23.90 11.89
C TYR A 3 -6.65 24.12 10.80
N MET A 4 -6.94 25.02 9.87
CA MET A 4 -5.94 25.44 8.90
C MET A 4 -5.05 26.53 9.51
N ASP A 5 -3.76 26.47 9.21
CA ASP A 5 -2.76 27.50 9.50
C ASP A 5 -1.90 27.72 8.24
N GLU A 6 -0.80 28.48 8.36
CA GLU A 6 0.07 28.82 7.22
C GLU A 6 0.88 27.63 6.69
N GLY A 7 1.05 26.58 7.50
CA GLY A 7 1.82 25.40 7.12
C GLY A 7 0.97 24.30 6.48
N LEU A 8 1.64 23.32 5.87
CA LEU A 8 0.99 22.16 5.27
C LEU A 8 0.62 21.16 6.37
N ASP A 9 -0.68 21.00 6.62
CA ASP A 9 -1.24 20.07 7.60
C ASP A 9 -0.74 20.28 9.05
N THR A 10 -0.35 21.51 9.43
CA THR A 10 0.27 21.79 10.75
C THR A 10 -0.68 22.33 11.82
N GLY A 11 -1.88 22.75 11.46
CA GLY A 11 -2.78 23.38 12.43
C GLY A 11 -3.32 22.44 13.51
N ASP A 12 -3.88 23.03 14.57
CA ASP A 12 -4.37 22.30 15.74
C ASP A 12 -5.39 21.22 15.36
N ILE A 13 -5.33 20.08 16.03
CA ILE A 13 -6.32 19.01 15.90
C ILE A 13 -7.59 19.42 16.62
N LEU A 14 -8.72 19.33 15.91
CA LEU A 14 -10.05 19.55 16.46
C LEU A 14 -10.67 18.22 16.87
N LEU A 15 -10.62 17.23 15.98
CA LEU A 15 -11.24 15.93 16.17
C LEU A 15 -10.45 14.86 15.43
N GLN A 16 -10.25 13.70 16.07
CA GLN A 16 -9.60 12.55 15.47
C GLN A 16 -10.49 11.31 15.59
N ARG A 17 -10.40 10.43 14.58
CA ARG A 17 -10.90 9.05 14.61
C ARG A 17 -9.74 8.13 14.27
N LYS A 18 -9.71 6.96 14.90
CA LYS A 18 -8.69 5.94 14.68
C LYS A 18 -9.37 4.71 14.10
N ILE A 19 -8.71 4.08 13.14
CA ILE A 19 -9.10 2.79 12.59
C ILE A 19 -7.90 1.85 12.64
N GLU A 20 -8.19 0.57 12.75
CA GLU A 20 -7.20 -0.48 12.58
C GLU A 20 -6.95 -0.70 11.08
N ILE A 21 -5.68 -0.84 10.69
CA ILE A 21 -5.31 -1.25 9.33
C ILE A 21 -5.15 -2.77 9.35
N LEU A 22 -6.06 -3.47 8.67
CA LEU A 22 -6.04 -4.93 8.63
C LEU A 22 -4.82 -5.46 7.86
N PRO A 23 -4.35 -6.69 8.15
CA PRO A 23 -3.24 -7.30 7.41
C PRO A 23 -3.49 -7.42 5.90
N THR A 24 -4.76 -7.49 5.49
CA THR A 24 -5.20 -7.58 4.09
C THR A 24 -5.56 -6.23 3.48
N GLU A 25 -5.49 -5.15 4.25
CA GLU A 25 -5.92 -3.82 3.83
C GLU A 25 -5.03 -3.31 2.68
N THR A 26 -5.68 -2.80 1.64
CA THR A 26 -5.04 -2.17 0.49
C THR A 26 -5.24 -0.66 0.52
N GLY A 27 -4.51 0.08 -0.31
CA GLY A 27 -4.74 1.52 -0.46
C GLY A 27 -6.19 1.86 -0.82
N ALA A 28 -6.82 1.06 -1.69
CA ALA A 28 -8.22 1.21 -2.10
C ALA A 28 -9.20 0.98 -0.94
N THR A 29 -9.07 -0.15 -0.26
CA THR A 29 -10.02 -0.53 0.80
C THR A 29 -9.90 0.42 2.01
N LEU A 30 -8.68 0.88 2.33
CA LEU A 30 -8.45 1.87 3.38
C LEU A 30 -9.07 3.22 3.02
N HIS A 31 -8.94 3.62 1.75
CA HIS A 31 -9.58 4.83 1.24
C HIS A 31 -11.10 4.76 1.40
N ASP A 32 -11.73 3.66 0.98
CA ASP A 32 -13.18 3.47 1.06
C ASP A 32 -13.65 3.49 2.51
N GLN A 33 -12.91 2.85 3.43
CA GLN A 33 -13.23 2.87 4.86
C GLN A 33 -13.14 4.28 5.44
N LEU A 34 -12.09 5.04 5.11
CA LEU A 34 -11.95 6.43 5.55
C LEU A 34 -13.03 7.33 4.96
N ALA A 35 -13.45 7.09 3.71
CA ALA A 35 -14.52 7.83 3.06
C ALA A 35 -15.88 7.64 3.75
N GLN A 36 -16.11 6.51 4.42
CA GLN A 36 -17.31 6.28 5.22
C GLN A 36 -17.29 7.03 6.55
N ILE A 37 -16.12 7.15 7.18
CA ILE A 37 -15.97 7.74 8.53
C ILE A 37 -15.83 9.27 8.47
N ALA A 38 -15.22 9.80 7.42
CA ALA A 38 -14.92 11.22 7.29
C ALA A 38 -16.16 12.14 7.36
N PRO A 39 -17.31 11.83 6.73
CA PRO A 39 -18.50 12.67 6.81
C PRO A 39 -19.04 12.83 8.23
N GLU A 40 -19.09 11.74 9.00
CA GLU A 40 -19.57 11.76 10.38
C GLU A 40 -18.63 12.59 11.26
N ALA A 41 -17.32 12.39 11.12
CA ALA A 41 -16.30 13.17 11.82
C ALA A 41 -16.38 14.67 11.49
N LEU A 42 -16.72 15.00 10.24
CA LEU A 42 -16.88 16.39 9.79
C LEU A 42 -18.12 17.02 10.41
N LEU A 43 -19.27 16.33 10.37
CA LEU A 43 -20.51 16.81 10.97
C LEU A 43 -20.36 17.06 12.47
N GLU A 44 -19.67 16.18 13.19
CA GLU A 44 -19.37 16.39 14.61
C GLU A 44 -18.51 17.62 14.84
N SER A 45 -17.49 17.81 14.01
CA SER A 45 -16.59 18.96 14.08
C SER A 45 -17.35 20.29 13.86
N LEU A 46 -18.27 20.31 12.91
CA LEU A 46 -19.12 21.48 12.65
C LEU A 46 -20.07 21.79 13.81
N ARG A 47 -20.62 20.77 14.48
CA ARG A 47 -21.49 20.95 15.64
C ARG A 47 -20.74 21.58 16.82
N VAL A 48 -19.54 21.09 17.15
CA VAL A 48 -18.74 21.65 18.24
C VAL A 48 -18.23 23.06 17.93
N LEU A 49 -17.93 23.35 16.66
CA LEU A 49 -17.61 24.70 16.19
C LEU A 49 -18.80 25.66 16.37
N ALA A 50 -19.98 25.26 15.92
CA ALA A 50 -21.19 26.08 16.04
C ALA A 50 -21.58 26.35 17.50
N ALA A 51 -21.28 25.42 18.41
CA ALA A 51 -21.49 25.59 19.84
C ALA A 51 -20.44 26.48 20.54
N GLY A 52 -19.39 26.93 19.84
CA GLY A 52 -18.31 27.73 20.41
C GLY A 52 -17.34 26.97 21.33
N ASN A 53 -17.41 25.62 21.33
CA ASN A 53 -16.68 24.75 22.26
C ASN A 53 -15.68 23.83 21.54
N ALA A 54 -15.27 24.17 20.32
CA ALA A 54 -14.35 23.34 19.56
C ALA A 54 -12.93 23.40 20.16
N PRO A 55 -12.35 22.25 20.52
CA PRO A 55 -11.02 22.21 21.13
C PRO A 55 -9.93 22.50 20.09
N ARG A 56 -8.83 23.09 20.55
CA ARG A 56 -7.59 23.25 19.78
C ARG A 56 -6.50 22.45 20.45
N ILE A 57 -6.20 21.28 19.91
CA ILE A 57 -5.17 20.38 20.44
C ILE A 57 -3.92 20.55 19.57
N PRO A 58 -2.83 21.16 20.09
CA PRO A 58 -1.60 21.33 19.32
C PRO A 58 -1.01 19.99 18.86
N GLN A 59 -0.47 19.95 17.64
CA GLN A 59 0.26 18.79 17.15
C GLN A 59 1.65 18.71 17.79
N ASP A 60 2.07 17.50 18.16
CA ASP A 60 3.45 17.25 18.59
C ASP A 60 4.36 17.14 17.36
N LYS A 61 5.16 18.19 17.13
CA LYS A 61 6.08 18.27 15.98
C LYS A 61 7.14 17.18 15.98
N SER A 62 7.47 16.59 17.13
CA SER A 62 8.43 15.49 17.21
C SER A 62 7.89 14.17 16.64
N LEU A 63 6.56 14.05 16.54
CA LEU A 63 5.87 12.89 15.96
C LEU A 63 5.47 13.11 14.49
N ALA A 64 5.74 14.29 13.93
CA ALA A 64 5.37 14.61 12.57
C ALA A 64 6.17 13.77 11.56
N ASN A 65 5.46 13.18 10.60
CA ASN A 65 6.05 12.52 9.45
C ASN A 65 5.47 13.11 8.16
N TYR A 66 6.23 13.00 7.07
CA TYR A 66 5.80 13.49 5.76
C TYR A 66 5.48 12.31 4.84
N ALA A 67 4.27 12.31 4.26
CA ALA A 67 3.86 11.35 3.26
C ALA A 67 4.01 11.97 1.85
N PRO A 68 5.11 11.69 1.13
CA PRO A 68 5.35 12.29 -0.17
C PRO A 68 4.33 11.81 -1.20
N LYS A 69 4.01 12.69 -2.16
CA LYS A 69 3.17 12.33 -3.31
C LYS A 69 3.82 11.16 -4.06
N LEU A 70 3.06 10.08 -4.23
CA LEU A 70 3.51 8.93 -5.01
C LEU A 70 3.71 9.34 -6.48
N LYS A 71 4.61 8.63 -7.15
CA LYS A 71 4.81 8.70 -8.60
C LYS A 71 4.71 7.29 -9.17
N ARG A 72 4.61 7.16 -10.50
CA ARG A 72 4.51 5.84 -11.15
C ARG A 72 5.71 4.95 -10.82
N GLU A 73 6.89 5.56 -10.71
CA GLU A 73 8.15 4.88 -10.44
C GLU A 73 8.19 4.26 -9.04
N ALA A 74 7.41 4.79 -8.08
CA ALA A 74 7.29 4.20 -6.75
C ALA A 74 6.69 2.79 -6.79
N GLY A 75 5.92 2.48 -7.84
CA GLY A 75 5.38 1.14 -8.07
C GLY A 75 6.42 0.09 -8.45
N ARG A 76 7.61 0.50 -8.93
CA ARG A 76 8.66 -0.45 -9.33
C ARG A 76 9.27 -1.09 -8.08
N LEU A 77 9.08 -2.38 -7.91
CA LEU A 77 9.59 -3.11 -6.75
C LEU A 77 11.12 -3.21 -6.79
N ASN A 78 11.76 -2.90 -5.66
CA ASN A 78 13.17 -3.17 -5.44
C ASN A 78 13.30 -4.46 -4.62
N TRP A 79 13.69 -5.55 -5.27
CA TRP A 79 13.81 -6.86 -4.63
C TRP A 79 14.92 -6.94 -3.56
N ASN A 80 15.77 -5.93 -3.42
CA ASN A 80 16.73 -5.82 -2.31
C ASN A 80 16.09 -5.37 -0.98
N GLU A 81 14.81 -5.01 -0.99
CA GLU A 81 14.05 -4.73 0.22
C GLU A 81 13.59 -6.02 0.89
N SER A 82 13.19 -5.96 2.16
CA SER A 82 12.67 -7.12 2.87
C SER A 82 11.33 -7.58 2.29
N ALA A 83 10.99 -8.86 2.48
CA ALA A 83 9.72 -9.41 2.03
C ALA A 83 8.52 -8.64 2.61
N GLU A 84 8.61 -8.21 3.87
CA GLU A 84 7.57 -7.38 4.48
C GLU A 84 7.42 -6.00 3.87
N ALA A 85 8.53 -5.33 3.53
CA ALA A 85 8.48 -4.03 2.91
C ALA A 85 7.82 -4.12 1.51
N ILE A 86 8.20 -5.13 0.74
CA ILE A 86 7.65 -5.36 -0.61
C ILE A 86 6.16 -5.76 -0.52
N GLU A 87 5.79 -6.65 0.41
CA GLU A 87 4.40 -7.06 0.63
C GLU A 87 3.51 -5.86 0.98
N ARG A 88 3.95 -5.00 1.91
CA ARG A 88 3.25 -3.77 2.27
C ARG A 88 3.12 -2.83 1.07
N LYS A 89 4.15 -2.70 0.23
CA LYS A 89 4.08 -1.89 -1.00
C LYS A 89 3.06 -2.44 -2.01
N ILE A 90 2.99 -3.76 -2.18
CA ILE A 90 2.00 -4.41 -3.05
C ILE A 90 0.58 -4.01 -2.63
N ARG A 91 0.27 -4.04 -1.33
CA ARG A 91 -1.04 -3.62 -0.82
C ARG A 91 -1.25 -2.11 -0.85
N ALA A 92 -0.28 -1.33 -0.38
CA ALA A 92 -0.38 0.13 -0.28
C ALA A 92 -0.51 0.82 -1.65
N TYR A 93 0.14 0.27 -2.69
CA TYR A 93 0.11 0.82 -4.04
C TYR A 93 -1.02 0.25 -4.90
N ASN A 94 -1.95 -0.50 -4.33
CA ASN A 94 -3.13 -1.00 -5.02
C ASN A 94 -4.31 -0.02 -4.79
N PRO A 95 -4.90 0.58 -5.85
CA PRO A 95 -4.68 0.30 -7.28
C PRO A 95 -3.63 1.18 -7.96
N TRP A 96 -3.18 2.25 -7.31
CA TRP A 96 -2.21 3.20 -7.87
C TRP A 96 -1.05 3.48 -6.91
N PRO A 97 0.21 3.56 -7.40
CA PRO A 97 0.65 3.42 -8.80
C PRO A 97 0.58 1.98 -9.37
N GLY A 98 0.27 0.99 -8.53
CA GLY A 98 0.38 -0.43 -8.82
C GLY A 98 1.81 -0.90 -8.60
N ALA A 99 1.99 -1.96 -7.80
CA ALA A 99 3.30 -2.60 -7.65
C ALA A 99 3.63 -3.43 -8.90
N PHE A 100 4.85 -3.32 -9.41
CA PHE A 100 5.29 -4.05 -10.61
C PHE A 100 6.78 -4.36 -10.61
N THR A 101 7.15 -5.35 -11.43
CA THR A 101 8.54 -5.66 -11.79
C THR A 101 8.64 -5.93 -13.29
N GLU A 102 9.85 -5.90 -13.84
CA GLU A 102 10.08 -6.21 -15.25
C GLU A 102 10.23 -7.73 -15.43
N LEU A 103 9.47 -8.31 -16.37
CA LEU A 103 9.56 -9.74 -16.67
C LEU A 103 9.46 -10.03 -18.16
N GLY A 104 10.61 -10.35 -18.76
CA GLY A 104 10.73 -10.74 -20.15
C GLY A 104 10.21 -9.67 -21.11
N GLY A 105 10.70 -8.43 -20.94
CA GLY A 105 10.49 -7.30 -21.84
C GLY A 105 9.25 -6.44 -21.55
N GLY A 106 8.46 -6.77 -20.53
CA GLY A 106 7.28 -5.97 -20.14
C GLY A 106 7.05 -5.95 -18.64
N ASN A 107 6.14 -5.08 -18.20
CA ASN A 107 5.81 -4.95 -16.78
C ASN A 107 4.87 -6.06 -16.31
N LEU A 108 5.25 -6.76 -15.24
CA LEU A 108 4.38 -7.63 -14.48
C LEU A 108 3.88 -6.87 -13.25
N LYS A 109 2.62 -6.46 -13.27
CA LYS A 109 1.94 -5.93 -12.08
C LYS A 109 1.61 -7.07 -11.11
N ILE A 110 1.72 -6.78 -9.83
CA ILE A 110 1.50 -7.70 -8.72
C ILE A 110 0.43 -7.09 -7.81
N PHE A 111 -0.64 -7.82 -7.57
CA PHE A 111 -1.78 -7.34 -6.77
C PHE A 111 -1.82 -7.98 -5.39
N THR A 112 -1.36 -9.23 -5.27
CA THR A 112 -1.35 -9.98 -4.02
C THR A 112 -0.10 -10.87 -3.98
N ALA A 113 0.49 -10.97 -2.79
CA ALA A 113 1.61 -11.86 -2.50
C ALA A 113 1.58 -12.28 -1.04
N SER A 114 2.21 -13.40 -0.72
CA SER A 114 2.39 -13.88 0.65
C SER A 114 3.87 -14.12 0.92
N ILE A 115 4.31 -13.85 2.15
CA ILE A 115 5.69 -14.11 2.57
C ILE A 115 5.87 -15.60 2.81
N VAL A 116 6.93 -16.16 2.23
CA VAL A 116 7.31 -17.56 2.42
C VAL A 116 8.74 -17.65 2.93
N ASP A 117 9.02 -18.67 3.76
CA ASP A 117 10.35 -18.92 4.30
C ASP A 117 11.23 -19.67 3.28
N LEU A 118 11.54 -18.98 2.20
CA LEU A 118 12.54 -19.39 1.20
C LEU A 118 13.54 -18.25 1.02
N ARG A 119 14.72 -18.58 0.52
CA ARG A 119 15.80 -17.61 0.31
C ARG A 119 16.47 -17.86 -1.03
N GLY A 120 17.00 -16.80 -1.61
CA GLY A 120 17.71 -16.79 -2.88
C GLY A 120 18.37 -15.43 -3.08
N LYS A 121 18.87 -15.17 -4.29
CA LYS A 121 19.35 -13.83 -4.62
C LYS A 121 18.16 -12.89 -4.83
N PRO A 122 18.19 -11.64 -4.32
CA PRO A 122 17.15 -10.65 -4.59
C PRO A 122 16.71 -10.61 -6.07
N GLY A 123 15.43 -10.86 -6.34
CA GLY A 123 14.84 -10.89 -7.68
C GLY A 123 14.93 -12.25 -8.39
N GLU A 124 15.57 -13.24 -7.79
CA GLU A 124 15.61 -14.61 -8.31
C GLU A 124 14.22 -15.25 -8.23
N ILE A 125 13.77 -15.84 -9.35
CA ILE A 125 12.54 -16.63 -9.40
C ILE A 125 12.84 -18.03 -8.87
N LEU A 126 12.32 -18.35 -7.69
CA LEU A 126 12.47 -19.65 -7.05
C LEU A 126 11.39 -20.60 -7.58
N ARG A 127 11.81 -21.73 -8.16
CA ARG A 127 10.88 -22.77 -8.62
C ARG A 127 10.40 -23.60 -7.42
N LYS A 128 9.16 -23.39 -6.99
CA LYS A 128 8.49 -24.25 -6.01
C LYS A 128 7.08 -24.58 -6.48
N ASN A 129 6.78 -25.87 -6.66
CA ASN A 129 5.41 -26.41 -6.79
C ASN A 129 4.41 -25.64 -7.71
N ARG A 130 4.87 -25.08 -8.83
CA ARG A 130 4.06 -24.25 -9.75
C ARG A 130 3.56 -22.92 -9.15
N GLU A 131 4.23 -22.43 -8.12
CA GLU A 131 4.07 -21.09 -7.58
C GLU A 131 5.10 -20.13 -8.21
N LEU A 132 4.71 -18.87 -8.39
CA LEU A 132 5.62 -17.83 -8.81
C LEU A 132 6.23 -17.19 -7.56
N VAL A 133 7.39 -17.69 -7.14
CA VAL A 133 8.08 -17.19 -5.94
C VAL A 133 9.28 -16.35 -6.34
N VAL A 134 9.43 -15.17 -5.73
CA VAL A 134 10.56 -14.27 -5.99
C VAL A 134 11.30 -13.98 -4.68
N ALA A 135 12.61 -14.22 -4.66
CA ALA A 135 13.45 -13.97 -3.50
C ALA A 135 13.63 -12.47 -3.23
N THR A 136 13.68 -12.11 -1.96
CA THR A 136 13.93 -10.75 -1.45
C THR A 136 15.28 -10.71 -0.72
N SER A 137 15.62 -9.64 0.01
CA SER A 137 16.89 -9.60 0.76
C SER A 137 16.96 -10.53 1.97
N ASP A 138 15.81 -10.93 2.52
CA ASP A 138 15.71 -11.70 3.77
C ASP A 138 14.94 -13.02 3.63
N ARG A 139 13.91 -13.06 2.78
CA ARG A 139 12.97 -14.18 2.56
C ARG A 139 12.58 -14.24 1.07
N ALA A 140 11.34 -14.62 0.78
CA ALA A 140 10.77 -14.58 -0.55
C ALA A 140 9.26 -14.26 -0.50
N LEU A 141 8.71 -13.86 -1.65
CA LEU A 141 7.28 -13.63 -1.85
C LEU A 141 6.71 -14.64 -2.85
N SER A 142 5.67 -15.37 -2.45
CA SER A 142 4.83 -16.15 -3.36
C SER A 142 3.75 -15.24 -3.94
N LEU A 143 3.87 -14.92 -5.22
CA LEU A 143 2.96 -14.04 -5.96
C LEU A 143 1.70 -14.82 -6.33
N THR A 144 0.52 -14.27 -6.06
CA THR A 144 -0.76 -14.99 -6.23
C THR A 144 -1.65 -14.40 -7.32
N ASP A 145 -1.72 -13.07 -7.42
CA ASP A 145 -2.43 -12.35 -8.48
C ASP A 145 -1.49 -11.42 -9.24
N VAL A 146 -1.45 -11.58 -10.56
CA VAL A 146 -0.55 -10.82 -11.43
C VAL A 146 -1.23 -10.37 -12.70
N GLN A 147 -0.63 -9.37 -13.37
CA GLN A 147 -1.03 -8.95 -14.71
C GLN A 147 0.22 -8.58 -15.50
N LEU A 148 0.51 -9.35 -16.54
CA LEU A 148 1.51 -8.96 -17.52
C LEU A 148 0.94 -7.84 -18.40
N GLU A 149 1.80 -6.92 -18.80
CA GLU A 149 1.48 -5.84 -19.72
C GLU A 149 0.71 -6.32 -20.96
N GLY A 150 -0.38 -5.63 -21.28
CA GLY A 150 -1.29 -6.00 -22.37
C GLY A 150 -2.14 -7.26 -22.15
N LYS A 151 -2.10 -7.88 -20.96
CA LYS A 151 -2.91 -9.06 -20.62
C LYS A 151 -3.95 -8.76 -19.54
N ARG A 152 -4.90 -9.69 -19.36
CA ARG A 152 -5.85 -9.65 -18.23
C ARG A 152 -5.12 -9.97 -16.92
N ARG A 153 -5.65 -9.46 -15.80
CA ARG A 153 -5.29 -9.95 -14.47
C ARG A 153 -5.67 -11.43 -14.35
N MET A 154 -4.80 -12.21 -13.73
CA MET A 154 -4.95 -13.66 -13.57
C MET A 154 -4.18 -14.16 -12.35
N SER A 155 -4.45 -15.39 -11.95
CA SER A 155 -3.65 -16.06 -10.92
C SER A 155 -2.23 -16.36 -11.42
N ALA A 156 -1.26 -16.40 -10.51
CA ALA A 156 0.10 -16.79 -10.85
C ALA A 156 0.19 -18.22 -11.43
N ALA A 157 -0.67 -19.13 -10.97
CA ALA A 157 -0.76 -20.48 -11.53
C ALA A 157 -1.25 -20.48 -12.99
N GLU A 158 -2.25 -19.67 -13.33
CA GLU A 158 -2.66 -19.47 -14.73
C GLU A 158 -1.52 -18.87 -15.56
N PHE A 159 -0.84 -17.87 -15.02
CA PHE A 159 0.27 -17.20 -15.68
C PHE A 159 1.41 -18.18 -16.04
N LEU A 160 1.78 -19.07 -15.11
CA LEU A 160 2.81 -20.09 -15.31
C LEU A 160 2.42 -21.19 -16.31
N ARG A 161 1.12 -21.43 -16.54
CA ARG A 161 0.68 -22.38 -17.59
C ARG A 161 0.87 -21.82 -19.00
N GLY A 162 0.74 -20.51 -19.16
CA GLY A 162 0.89 -19.83 -20.46
C GLY A 162 2.33 -19.47 -20.83
N ARG A 163 3.28 -19.58 -19.88
CA ARG A 163 4.68 -19.18 -20.07
C ARG A 163 5.60 -20.08 -19.26
N ALA A 164 6.58 -20.69 -19.92
CA ALA A 164 7.71 -21.29 -19.22
C ALA A 164 8.64 -20.18 -18.72
N LEU A 165 8.83 -20.10 -17.39
CA LEU A 165 9.81 -19.24 -16.71
C LEU A 165 10.95 -20.09 -16.15
#